data_AF-A0A8H5F572-F1
#
_entry.id   AF-A0A8H5F572-F1
#
_cell.length_a   1.000
_cell.length_b   1.000
_cell.length_c   1.000
_cell.angle_alpha   90.00
_cell.angle_beta   90.00
_cell.angle_gamma   90.00
#
_symmetry.space_group_name_H-M   'P 1'
#
loop_
_entity.id
_entity.type
_entity.pdbx_description
1 polymer ?
#
loop_
_entity_poly.entity_id
_entity_poly.type
_entity_poly.pdbx_seq_one_letter_code
_entity_poly.pdbx_strand_id
1 'polypeptide(L)'
;MVFITKLFSAAAIVAASIGSASADLKITSPSADKWWVAQSQNLISWTCKDTTVASFTILVGNQDPKISVAPLAIIPVQQNFQCSILVTQDQANQAAGTGWQIFFADILNITNYLAISDPFEIRPIGSAYPAQTTTDVSVATNTASGSGSGTAPSATATPKSGAASLVPHSVWAAAGAGLGAVALVAGLA
;
A
#
# COMPACT_ATOMS: atom_id res chain seq x y z
N MET A 1 38.55 51.78 26.93
CA MET A 1 37.21 52.26 26.53
C MET A 1 36.55 51.17 25.70
N VAL A 2 35.27 50.95 25.95
CA VAL A 2 34.52 49.68 25.88
C VAL A 2 34.19 49.19 24.45
N PHE A 3 34.24 47.86 24.25
CA PHE A 3 33.78 47.08 23.10
C PHE A 3 32.26 47.16 22.90
N ILE A 4 31.77 47.24 21.66
CA ILE A 4 30.38 46.86 21.32
C ILE A 4 30.35 46.06 20.00
N THR A 5 30.30 44.75 20.15
CA THR A 5 29.95 43.74 19.15
C THR A 5 28.44 43.82 18.86
N LYS A 6 28.02 43.77 17.59
CA LYS A 6 26.62 43.48 17.23
C LYS A 6 26.54 42.25 16.34
N LEU A 7 26.33 41.11 16.99
CA LEU A 7 25.80 39.90 16.40
C LEU A 7 24.32 40.15 16.07
N PHE A 8 23.94 39.99 14.80
CA PHE A 8 22.54 39.88 14.42
C PHE A 8 22.24 38.43 14.11
N SER A 9 21.61 37.77 15.08
CA SER A 9 20.96 36.47 14.92
C SER A 9 19.66 36.63 14.16
N ALA A 10 19.45 35.84 13.11
CA ALA A 10 18.14 35.67 12.47
C ALA A 10 17.90 34.16 12.25
N ALA A 11 17.37 33.50 13.28
CA ALA A 11 16.80 32.16 13.14
C ALA A 11 15.34 32.32 12.71
N ALA A 12 15.08 32.17 11.41
CA ALA A 12 13.73 32.08 10.88
C ALA A 12 13.17 30.68 11.18
N ILE A 13 12.35 30.55 12.22
CA ILE A 13 11.58 29.35 12.47
C ILE A 13 10.40 29.37 11.49
N VAL A 14 10.51 28.63 10.40
CA VAL A 14 9.37 28.32 9.52
C VAL A 14 8.48 27.34 10.28
N ALA A 15 7.43 27.86 10.92
CA ALA A 15 6.37 27.03 11.46
C ALA A 15 5.58 26.45 10.27
N ALA A 16 5.82 25.18 9.94
CA ALA A 16 4.98 24.42 9.03
C ALA A 16 3.59 24.30 9.66
N SER A 17 2.63 25.06 9.13
CA SER A 17 1.22 24.90 9.45
C SER A 17 0.74 23.56 8.88
N ILE A 18 0.77 22.53 9.73
CA ILE A 18 0.07 21.25 9.49
C ILE A 18 -1.42 21.57 9.38
N GLY A 19 -1.96 21.40 8.18
CA GLY A 19 -3.38 21.59 7.89
C GLY A 19 -4.23 20.78 8.86
N SER A 20 -5.34 21.37 9.30
CA SER A 20 -6.33 20.71 10.15
C SER A 20 -6.93 19.55 9.36
N ALA A 21 -6.45 18.33 9.62
CA ALA A 21 -7.10 17.13 9.13
C ALA A 21 -8.53 17.13 9.70
N SER A 22 -9.53 17.17 8.82
CA SER A 22 -10.91 16.81 9.16
C SER A 22 -10.82 15.49 9.92
N ALA A 23 -11.37 15.43 11.14
CA ALA A 23 -11.11 14.40 12.15
C ALA A 23 -11.55 12.97 11.77
N ASP A 24 -11.79 12.71 10.50
CA ASP A 24 -12.56 11.59 10.03
C ASP A 24 -12.06 10.95 8.71
N LEU A 25 -11.39 11.71 7.82
CA LEU A 25 -10.68 11.14 6.67
C LEU A 25 -9.18 11.01 6.98
N LYS A 26 -8.72 9.78 7.23
CA LYS A 26 -7.32 9.47 7.58
C LYS A 26 -6.80 8.34 6.71
N ILE A 27 -5.60 8.52 6.16
CA ILE A 27 -4.86 7.48 5.43
C ILE A 27 -4.25 6.50 6.45
N THR A 28 -4.56 5.21 6.31
CA THR A 28 -4.13 4.11 7.21
C THR A 28 -3.12 3.16 6.56
N SER A 29 -2.96 3.25 5.24
CA SER A 29 -1.91 2.60 4.46
C SER A 29 -1.69 3.45 3.19
N PRO A 30 -0.43 3.73 2.80
CA PRO A 30 0.82 3.32 3.45
C PRO A 30 1.13 4.08 4.74
N SER A 31 2.13 3.59 5.49
CA SER A 31 2.67 4.18 6.71
C SER A 31 4.11 3.69 6.94
N ALA A 32 4.77 4.10 8.03
CA ALA A 32 6.13 3.67 8.34
C ALA A 32 6.30 2.12 8.37
N ASP A 33 5.29 1.39 8.86
CA ASP A 33 5.29 -0.08 8.92
C ASP A 33 4.70 -0.74 7.66
N LYS A 34 4.06 0.04 6.78
CA LYS A 34 3.39 -0.43 5.56
C LYS A 34 4.01 0.26 4.35
N TRP A 35 5.09 -0.32 3.83
CA TRP A 35 5.80 0.19 2.66
C TRP A 35 5.15 -0.23 1.34
N TRP A 36 5.53 0.48 0.29
CA TRP A 36 5.23 0.12 -1.09
C TRP A 36 6.42 -0.57 -1.75
N VAL A 37 6.16 -1.24 -2.86
CA VAL A 37 7.20 -1.81 -3.73
C VAL A 37 7.14 -1.10 -5.08
N ALA A 38 8.28 -0.59 -5.55
CA ALA A 38 8.38 0.08 -6.83
C ALA A 38 7.97 -0.85 -7.98
N GLN A 39 7.31 -0.29 -9.00
CA GLN A 39 6.87 -1.01 -10.20
C GLN A 39 5.99 -2.23 -9.88
N SER A 40 5.12 -2.10 -8.88
CA SER A 40 4.22 -3.17 -8.44
C SER A 40 2.87 -2.60 -8.02
N GLN A 41 1.91 -3.46 -7.70
CA GLN A 41 0.59 -3.04 -7.22
C GLN A 41 0.63 -2.72 -5.73
N ASN A 42 0.28 -1.49 -5.38
CA ASN A 42 0.36 -1.03 -4.01
C ASN A 42 -1.01 -0.67 -3.45
N LEU A 43 -1.24 -0.92 -2.17
CA LEU A 43 -2.52 -0.64 -1.53
C LEU A 43 -2.51 0.73 -0.84
N ILE A 44 -3.53 1.53 -1.14
CA ILE A 44 -3.93 2.69 -0.33
C ILE A 44 -5.18 2.30 0.46
N SER A 45 -5.21 2.64 1.74
CA SER A 45 -6.38 2.43 2.60
C SER A 45 -6.62 3.65 3.48
N TRP A 46 -7.87 3.94 3.78
CA TRP A 46 -8.26 5.10 4.57
C TRP A 46 -9.53 4.85 5.39
N THR A 47 -9.80 5.74 6.34
CA THR A 47 -11.09 5.79 7.04
C THR A 47 -12.12 6.43 6.12
N CYS A 48 -13.13 5.66 5.72
CA CYS A 48 -14.18 6.07 4.80
C CYS A 48 -15.54 6.32 5.47
N LYS A 49 -15.69 5.92 6.74
CA LYS A 49 -16.91 6.08 7.52
C LYS A 49 -16.92 7.45 8.17
N ASP A 50 -18.12 7.93 8.47
CA ASP A 50 -18.37 9.15 9.26
C ASP A 50 -17.88 10.47 8.63
N THR A 51 -17.58 10.45 7.33
CA THR A 51 -17.02 11.60 6.59
C THR A 51 -18.04 12.30 5.72
N THR A 52 -17.89 13.62 5.59
CA THR A 52 -18.64 14.41 4.62
C THR A 52 -17.99 14.44 3.24
N VAL A 53 -16.75 13.92 3.11
CA VAL A 53 -16.01 13.90 1.84
C VAL A 53 -16.52 12.76 0.95
N ALA A 54 -17.20 13.11 -0.13
CA ALA A 54 -17.71 12.13 -1.10
C ALA A 54 -16.61 11.57 -2.02
N SER A 55 -15.71 12.45 -2.48
CA SER A 55 -14.62 12.10 -3.40
C SER A 55 -13.43 13.04 -3.25
N PHE A 56 -12.25 12.56 -3.61
CA PHE A 56 -10.98 13.31 -3.51
C PHE A 56 -10.02 12.91 -4.61
N THR A 57 -9.00 13.73 -4.85
CA THR A 57 -7.86 13.41 -5.71
C THR A 57 -6.76 12.76 -4.86
N ILE A 58 -6.16 11.67 -5.34
CA ILE A 58 -5.00 11.05 -4.69
C ILE A 58 -3.74 11.54 -5.39
N LEU A 59 -2.83 12.13 -4.60
CA LEU A 59 -1.50 12.52 -5.03
C LEU A 59 -0.43 11.77 -4.25
N VAL A 60 0.75 11.65 -4.86
CA VAL A 60 1.95 11.12 -4.25
C VAL A 60 3.06 12.15 -4.34
N GLY A 61 3.77 12.38 -3.24
CA GLY A 61 4.87 13.33 -3.18
C GLY A 61 5.95 12.87 -2.21
N ASN A 62 7.07 13.57 -2.19
CA ASN A 62 8.17 13.29 -1.26
C ASN A 62 8.46 14.53 -0.40
N GLN A 63 8.88 14.30 0.84
CA GLN A 63 9.28 15.34 1.77
C GLN A 63 10.56 16.09 1.31
N ASP A 64 11.42 15.44 0.53
CA ASP A 64 12.59 16.08 -0.07
C ASP A 64 12.22 16.70 -1.44
N PRO A 65 12.27 18.05 -1.58
CA PRO A 65 11.98 18.73 -2.84
C PRO A 65 12.97 18.38 -3.97
N LYS A 66 14.13 17.78 -3.65
CA LYS A 66 15.08 17.27 -4.65
C LYS A 66 14.59 15.97 -5.30
N ILE A 67 13.75 15.20 -4.61
CA ILE A 67 13.15 13.96 -5.12
C ILE A 67 11.83 14.28 -5.83
N SER A 68 11.00 15.13 -5.23
CA SER A 68 9.70 15.53 -5.77
C SER A 68 9.45 16.99 -5.46
N VAL A 69 9.51 17.84 -6.50
CA VAL A 69 9.28 19.29 -6.36
C VAL A 69 7.83 19.65 -5.98
N ALA A 70 6.88 18.78 -6.33
CA ALA A 70 5.47 18.90 -6.00
C ALA A 70 4.79 17.51 -6.05
N PRO A 71 3.72 17.28 -5.26
CA PRO A 71 2.93 16.06 -5.35
C PRO A 71 2.31 15.88 -6.75
N LEU A 72 2.35 14.65 -7.25
CA LEU A 72 1.78 14.26 -8.54
C LEU A 72 0.46 13.51 -8.33
N ALA A 73 -0.59 13.89 -9.06
CA ALA A 73 -1.85 13.17 -9.03
C ALA A 73 -1.70 11.79 -9.70
N ILE A 74 -2.06 10.74 -8.98
CA ILE A 74 -2.05 9.35 -9.46
C ILE A 74 -3.45 8.83 -9.72
N ILE A 75 -4.45 9.35 -9.00
CA ILE A 75 -5.87 9.07 -9.23
C ILE A 75 -6.61 10.41 -9.17
N PRO A 76 -7.15 10.90 -10.30
CA PRO A 76 -7.75 12.23 -10.36
C PRO A 76 -9.05 12.33 -9.54
N VAL A 77 -9.87 11.27 -9.53
CA VAL A 77 -11.12 11.21 -8.78
C VAL A 77 -11.25 9.83 -8.15
N GLN A 78 -11.17 9.78 -6.82
CA GLN A 78 -11.39 8.60 -6.01
C GLN A 78 -12.68 8.78 -5.21
N GLN A 79 -13.56 7.77 -5.26
CA GLN A 79 -14.77 7.74 -4.45
C GLN A 79 -14.45 7.26 -3.03
N ASN A 80 -14.93 7.98 -2.02
CA ASN A 80 -14.54 7.72 -0.64
C ASN A 80 -15.12 6.39 -0.09
N PHE A 81 -16.32 5.98 -0.55
CA PHE A 81 -17.00 4.79 -0.05
C PHE A 81 -16.26 3.45 -0.29
N GLN A 82 -15.19 3.44 -1.09
CA GLN A 82 -14.39 2.23 -1.36
C GLN A 82 -13.44 1.86 -0.21
N CYS A 83 -13.05 2.82 0.64
CA CYS A 83 -12.15 2.66 1.80
C CYS A 83 -10.71 2.18 1.49
N SER A 84 -10.47 1.64 0.31
CA SER A 84 -9.16 1.23 -0.18
C SER A 84 -9.14 1.18 -1.71
N ILE A 85 -7.96 1.29 -2.28
CA ILE A 85 -7.73 1.06 -3.71
C ILE A 85 -6.35 0.46 -3.95
N LEU A 86 -6.25 -0.45 -4.92
CA LEU A 86 -4.97 -0.90 -5.47
C LEU A 86 -4.53 0.07 -6.56
N VAL A 87 -3.36 0.65 -6.37
CA VAL A 87 -2.68 1.50 -7.34
C VAL A 87 -1.76 0.63 -8.18
N THR A 88 -1.91 0.72 -9.50
CA THR A 88 -1.08 -0.06 -10.44
C THR A 88 0.26 0.62 -10.69
N GLN A 89 1.21 -0.15 -11.27
CA GLN A 89 2.52 0.36 -11.65
C GLN A 89 2.46 1.57 -12.61
N ASP A 90 1.43 1.64 -13.46
CA ASP A 90 1.28 2.72 -14.44
C ASP A 90 0.75 4.00 -13.79
N GLN A 91 0.07 3.87 -12.64
CA GLN A 91 -0.45 4.99 -11.86
C GLN A 91 0.61 5.53 -10.88
N ALA A 92 1.39 4.65 -10.26
CA ALA A 92 2.46 5.01 -9.32
C ALA A 92 3.78 4.32 -9.69
N ASN A 93 4.71 5.10 -10.21
CA ASN A 93 6.05 4.65 -10.64
C ASN A 93 7.17 5.43 -9.94
N GLN A 94 6.96 5.77 -8.67
CA GLN A 94 7.92 6.50 -7.86
C GLN A 94 9.15 5.62 -7.59
N ALA A 95 10.34 6.24 -7.64
CA ALA A 95 11.59 5.54 -7.38
C ALA A 95 11.65 5.04 -5.92
N ALA A 96 12.40 3.95 -5.72
CA ALA A 96 12.67 3.45 -4.38
C ALA A 96 13.36 4.53 -3.53
N GLY A 97 12.95 4.64 -2.27
CA GLY A 97 13.44 5.66 -1.34
C GLY A 97 12.49 5.86 -0.16
N THR A 98 12.87 6.77 0.73
CA THR A 98 12.11 7.12 1.93
C THR A 98 11.47 8.51 1.82
N GLY A 99 10.60 8.86 2.76
CA GLY A 99 9.99 10.19 2.82
C GLY A 99 8.85 10.40 1.84
N TRP A 100 8.35 9.32 1.23
CA TRP A 100 7.16 9.36 0.38
C TRP A 100 5.91 9.56 1.23
N GLN A 101 4.92 10.25 0.65
CA GLN A 101 3.63 10.51 1.28
C GLN A 101 2.50 10.47 0.25
N ILE A 102 1.32 10.08 0.72
CA ILE A 102 0.06 10.18 -0.01
C ILE A 102 -0.71 11.39 0.50
N PHE A 103 -1.26 12.13 -0.43
CA PHE A 103 -2.09 13.30 -0.17
C PHE A 103 -3.47 13.04 -0.77
N PHE A 104 -4.51 13.22 0.02
CA PHE A 104 -5.87 13.35 -0.49
C PHE A 104 -6.18 14.83 -0.58
N ALA A 105 -6.50 15.32 -1.77
CA ALA A 105 -6.83 16.71 -2.02
C ALA A 105 -8.26 16.88 -2.53
N ASP A 106 -8.75 18.11 -2.45
CA ASP A 106 -10.00 18.50 -3.07
C ASP A 106 -9.91 18.37 -4.61
N ILE A 107 -10.94 17.77 -5.23
CA ILE A 107 -10.98 17.54 -6.68
C ILE A 107 -11.03 18.83 -7.51
N LEU A 108 -11.47 19.95 -6.92
CA LEU A 108 -11.51 21.28 -7.54
C LEU A 108 -10.27 22.11 -7.19
N ASN A 109 -9.55 21.74 -6.13
CA ASN A 109 -8.35 22.44 -5.69
C ASN A 109 -7.32 21.46 -5.09
N ILE A 110 -6.39 21.00 -5.93
CA ILE A 110 -5.36 20.03 -5.55
C ILE A 110 -4.33 20.54 -4.53
N THR A 111 -4.34 21.84 -4.21
CA THR A 111 -3.50 22.43 -3.15
C THR A 111 -4.18 22.40 -1.78
N ASN A 112 -5.48 22.13 -1.73
CA ASN A 112 -6.23 21.96 -0.50
C ASN A 112 -6.21 20.47 -0.09
N TYR A 113 -5.34 20.12 0.85
CA TYR A 113 -5.20 18.75 1.33
C TYR A 113 -6.23 18.45 2.43
N LEU A 114 -7.03 17.40 2.20
CA LEU A 114 -8.03 16.87 3.11
C LEU A 114 -7.42 15.85 4.10
N ALA A 115 -6.42 15.10 3.65
CA ALA A 115 -5.66 14.14 4.45
C ALA A 115 -4.24 13.96 3.90
N ILE A 116 -3.29 13.66 4.79
CA ILE A 116 -1.89 13.36 4.43
C ILE A 116 -1.47 12.11 5.21
N SER A 117 -0.78 11.18 4.56
CA SER A 117 -0.28 9.96 5.21
C SER A 117 0.96 10.26 6.06
N ASP A 118 1.25 9.36 7.00
CA ASP A 118 2.59 9.29 7.58
C ASP A 118 3.62 9.05 6.46
N PRO A 119 4.87 9.55 6.62
CA PRO A 119 5.94 9.21 5.70
C PRO A 119 6.16 7.70 5.64
N PHE A 120 6.41 7.17 4.44
CA PHE A 120 6.66 5.75 4.22
C PHE A 120 7.83 5.53 3.25
N GLU A 121 8.24 4.28 3.14
CA GLU A 121 9.29 3.81 2.23
C GLU A 121 8.66 3.18 0.97
N ILE A 122 9.26 3.46 -0.19
CA ILE A 122 9.07 2.65 -1.41
C ILE A 122 10.32 1.79 -1.55
N ARG A 123 10.15 0.47 -1.50
CA ARG A 123 11.25 -0.49 -1.64
C ARG A 123 11.53 -0.84 -3.09
N PRO A 124 12.75 -1.32 -3.41
CA PRO A 124 13.09 -1.79 -4.75
C PRO A 124 12.17 -2.90 -5.25
N ILE A 125 12.00 -2.99 -6.58
CA ILE A 125 11.26 -4.07 -7.23
C ILE A 125 11.73 -5.44 -6.76
N GLY A 126 10.78 -6.37 -6.55
CA GLY A 126 11.06 -7.72 -6.04
C GLY A 126 11.19 -7.83 -4.53
N SER A 127 11.09 -6.72 -3.79
CA SER A 127 10.98 -6.76 -2.32
C SER A 127 9.68 -7.44 -1.88
N ALA A 128 9.73 -8.14 -0.75
CA ALA A 128 8.53 -8.67 -0.12
C ALA A 128 7.63 -7.54 0.41
N TYR A 129 6.32 -7.73 0.34
CA TYR A 129 5.33 -6.84 0.95
C TYR A 129 5.33 -6.96 2.47
N PRO A 130 4.90 -5.90 3.19
CA PRO A 130 4.64 -6.00 4.62
C PRO A 130 3.58 -7.08 4.88
N ALA A 131 3.75 -7.83 5.97
CA ALA A 131 2.77 -8.83 6.38
C ALA A 131 1.42 -8.15 6.66
N GLN A 132 0.38 -8.61 5.98
CA GLN A 132 -0.99 -8.16 6.22
C GLN A 132 -1.49 -8.87 7.49
N THR A 133 -1.61 -8.16 8.61
CA THR A 133 -2.33 -8.69 9.77
C THR A 133 -3.83 -8.54 9.50
N THR A 134 -4.47 -9.60 9.02
CA THR A 134 -5.93 -9.71 9.08
C THR A 134 -6.30 -9.83 10.55
N THR A 135 -6.97 -8.85 11.13
CA THR A 135 -7.62 -9.04 12.43
C THR A 135 -8.73 -10.05 12.21
N ASP A 136 -8.50 -11.30 12.63
CA ASP A 136 -9.48 -12.37 12.61
C ASP A 136 -10.78 -11.86 13.25
N VAL A 137 -11.89 -11.95 12.50
CA VAL A 137 -13.21 -11.90 13.10
C VAL A 137 -13.35 -13.23 13.85
N SER A 138 -12.99 -13.23 15.14
CA SER A 138 -13.16 -14.36 16.03
C SER A 138 -14.64 -14.77 16.07
N VAL A 139 -15.03 -15.76 15.26
CA VAL A 139 -16.22 -16.56 15.54
C VAL A 139 -15.87 -17.35 16.80
N ALA A 140 -16.35 -16.87 17.94
CA ALA A 140 -16.17 -17.51 19.23
C ALA A 140 -16.75 -18.94 19.17
N THR A 141 -15.87 -19.92 18.99
CA THR A 141 -16.21 -21.33 19.23
C THR A 141 -15.64 -21.65 20.61
N ASN A 142 -16.51 -21.62 21.63
CA ASN A 142 -16.15 -21.97 22.99
C ASN A 142 -15.64 -23.42 23.04
N THR A 143 -14.35 -23.61 23.36
CA THR A 143 -13.87 -24.88 23.90
C THR A 143 -12.65 -24.62 24.79
N ALA A 144 -12.78 -25.06 26.05
CA ALA A 144 -11.91 -24.73 27.17
C ALA A 144 -10.50 -25.35 27.08
N SER A 145 -9.51 -24.75 27.76
CA SER A 145 -8.48 -25.50 28.49
C SER A 145 -7.77 -24.63 29.53
N GLY A 146 -7.60 -25.21 30.71
CA GLY A 146 -7.06 -24.58 31.90
C GLY A 146 -5.54 -24.43 31.92
N SER A 147 -5.12 -23.52 32.79
CA SER A 147 -3.72 -23.19 33.11
C SER A 147 -3.04 -24.34 33.86
N GLY A 148 -1.84 -24.71 33.41
CA GLY A 148 -0.96 -25.65 34.10
C GLY A 148 0.47 -25.50 33.64
N SER A 149 1.28 -24.76 34.39
CA SER A 149 2.74 -24.71 34.30
C SER A 149 3.34 -26.03 34.80
N GLY A 150 4.19 -26.68 34.01
CA GLY A 150 4.86 -27.91 34.43
C GLY A 150 5.97 -28.36 33.47
N THR A 151 7.15 -28.54 34.05
CA THR A 151 8.48 -28.86 33.52
C THR A 151 8.56 -30.10 32.60
N ALA A 152 9.53 -30.09 31.68
CA ALA A 152 9.90 -31.18 30.76
C ALA A 152 10.15 -32.55 31.44
N PRO A 153 9.98 -33.66 30.70
CA PRO A 153 11.18 -34.43 30.32
C PRO A 153 11.16 -35.04 28.90
N SER A 154 12.37 -35.39 28.47
CA SER A 154 12.80 -36.04 27.24
C SER A 154 12.20 -37.45 27.05
N ALA A 155 11.82 -37.80 25.82
CA ALA A 155 11.82 -39.18 25.33
C ALA A 155 11.84 -39.26 23.80
N THR A 156 12.81 -40.04 23.31
CA THR A 156 12.99 -40.54 21.95
C THR A 156 11.77 -41.30 21.44
N ALA A 157 11.29 -41.00 20.22
CA ALA A 157 10.42 -41.90 19.46
C ALA A 157 10.62 -41.74 17.94
N THR A 158 10.99 -42.84 17.31
CA THR A 158 11.08 -43.10 15.87
C THR A 158 9.67 -43.13 15.23
N PRO A 159 9.43 -42.55 14.05
CA PRO A 159 8.31 -42.97 13.22
C PRO A 159 8.74 -43.96 12.13
N LYS A 160 8.14 -45.15 12.16
CA LYS A 160 8.16 -46.16 11.09
C LYS A 160 6.81 -46.16 10.37
N SER A 161 6.91 -46.09 9.04
CA SER A 161 6.06 -46.71 8.02
C SER A 161 4.65 -46.18 7.73
N GLY A 162 4.43 -45.89 6.45
CA GLY A 162 3.13 -45.77 5.81
C GLY A 162 3.25 -45.55 4.29
N ALA A 163 3.97 -46.41 3.57
CA ALA A 163 3.92 -46.48 2.12
C ALA A 163 2.81 -47.44 1.68
N ALA A 164 1.87 -46.96 0.86
CA ALA A 164 1.01 -47.78 0.02
C ALA A 164 0.70 -47.02 -1.27
N SER A 165 0.67 -47.78 -2.35
CA SER A 165 0.86 -47.40 -3.74
C SER A 165 -0.45 -47.51 -4.53
N LEU A 166 -0.51 -46.80 -5.67
CA LEU A 166 -1.26 -47.11 -6.91
C LEU A 166 -2.79 -47.18 -6.88
N VAL A 167 -3.46 -46.38 -7.74
CA VAL A 167 -4.11 -46.85 -8.99
C VAL A 167 -4.21 -45.70 -10.03
N PRO A 168 -3.79 -45.90 -11.30
CA PRO A 168 -3.91 -44.96 -12.42
C PRO A 168 -5.18 -45.18 -13.27
N HIS A 169 -5.78 -44.11 -13.80
CA HIS A 169 -6.78 -44.12 -14.90
C HIS A 169 -6.54 -42.85 -15.75
N SER A 170 -5.85 -42.96 -16.88
CA SER A 170 -6.36 -43.25 -18.23
C SER A 170 -6.80 -42.00 -19.02
N VAL A 171 -5.94 -41.63 -19.98
CA VAL A 171 -6.25 -41.18 -21.36
C VAL A 171 -7.61 -40.51 -21.61
N TRP A 172 -7.57 -39.24 -22.03
CA TRP A 172 -8.39 -38.77 -23.16
C TRP A 172 -7.60 -37.76 -24.00
N ALA A 173 -7.30 -38.17 -25.23
CA ALA A 173 -6.80 -37.34 -26.30
C ALA A 173 -7.94 -37.15 -27.31
N ALA A 174 -8.23 -35.91 -27.69
CA ALA A 174 -8.91 -35.51 -28.93
C ALA A 174 -8.68 -33.99 -29.10
N ALA A 175 -7.80 -33.54 -29.99
CA ALA A 175 -8.04 -33.35 -31.43
C ALA A 175 -9.13 -32.31 -31.72
N GLY A 176 -8.71 -31.12 -32.18
CA GLY A 176 -9.58 -30.05 -32.66
C GLY A 176 -8.81 -29.09 -33.56
N ALA A 177 -8.66 -29.47 -34.82
CA ALA A 177 -8.16 -28.63 -35.90
C ALA A 177 -9.15 -27.49 -36.18
N GLY A 178 -8.64 -26.26 -36.31
CA GLY A 178 -9.39 -25.09 -36.72
C GLY A 178 -8.62 -24.29 -37.77
N LEU A 179 -8.84 -24.64 -39.04
CA LEU A 179 -8.49 -23.85 -40.21
C LEU A 179 -9.28 -22.54 -40.21
N GLY A 180 -8.61 -21.42 -40.47
CA GLY A 180 -9.24 -20.11 -40.68
C GLY A 180 -8.31 -19.18 -41.43
N ALA A 181 -8.33 -19.28 -42.76
CA ALA A 181 -7.63 -18.40 -43.68
C ALA A 181 -8.55 -17.27 -44.18
N VAL A 182 -7.92 -16.20 -44.72
CA VAL A 182 -8.47 -15.15 -45.63
C VAL A 182 -9.29 -14.05 -44.90
N ALA A 183 -9.06 -12.74 -45.03
CA ALA A 183 -8.72 -11.95 -46.23
C ALA A 183 -7.94 -10.65 -45.93
N LEU A 184 -7.00 -10.34 -46.83
CA LEU A 184 -6.51 -8.99 -47.16
C LEU A 184 -7.64 -8.17 -47.79
N VAL A 185 -7.82 -6.91 -47.37
CA VAL A 185 -8.29 -5.84 -48.27
C VAL A 185 -7.47 -4.59 -48.01
N ALA A 186 -6.60 -4.28 -48.97
CA ALA A 186 -6.00 -2.98 -49.15
C ALA A 186 -7.04 -2.02 -49.76
N GLY A 187 -7.05 -0.77 -49.31
CA GLY A 187 -7.83 0.31 -49.91
C GLY A 187 -7.07 1.62 -49.81
N LEU A 188 -6.28 1.91 -50.85
CA LEU A 188 -5.80 3.25 -51.18
C LEU A 188 -6.96 4.03 -51.81
N ALA A 189 -7.21 5.24 -51.32
CA ALA A 189 -7.76 6.36 -52.07
C ALA A 189 -7.31 7.65 -51.38
#